data_AF-A0A2R6EDX9-F1
#
_entry.id   AF-A0A2R6EDX9-F1
#
_cell.length_a   1.000
_cell.length_b   1.000
_cell.length_c   1.000
_cell.angle_alpha   90.00
_cell.angle_beta   90.00
_cell.angle_gamma   90.00
#
_symmetry.space_group_name_H-M   'P 1'
#
loop_
_entity.id
_entity.type
_entity.pdbx_description
1 polymer ?
#
loop_
_entity_poly.entity_id
_entity_poly.type
_entity_poly.pdbx_seq_one_letter_code
_entity_poly.pdbx_strand_id
1 'polypeptide(L)'
;DAEGTDAGDATAEPGEGAERSPPGEGVDLEEVKGIGPAYADRLRDAGIEDVAALAAADAADLAERSDMGEGRLEKLIDRAKSR
;
A
#
# COMPACT_ATOMS: atom_id res chain seq x y z
N ASP A 1 20.17 6.07 -21.19
CA ASP A 1 19.54 5.67 -19.93
C ASP A 1 18.51 6.68 -19.47
N ALA A 2 17.26 6.44 -19.84
CA ALA A 2 16.10 7.11 -19.25
C ALA A 2 14.88 6.22 -19.49
N GLU A 3 14.80 5.10 -18.77
CA GLU A 3 13.54 4.35 -18.63
C GLU A 3 12.95 4.66 -17.27
N GLY A 4 12.29 5.82 -17.19
CA GLY A 4 11.27 6.08 -16.19
C GLY A 4 9.95 5.61 -16.75
N THR A 5 9.69 4.30 -16.69
CA THR A 5 8.36 3.71 -16.89
C THR A 5 7.53 4.03 -15.64
N ASP A 6 6.55 4.91 -15.76
CA ASP A 6 5.14 4.61 -16.09
C ASP A 6 4.31 4.13 -14.87
N ALA A 7 3.00 4.24 -14.97
CA ALA A 7 1.96 4.02 -13.96
C ALA A 7 1.85 5.13 -12.90
N GLY A 8 1.78 6.37 -13.35
CA GLY A 8 1.06 7.43 -12.65
C GLY A 8 -0.41 7.47 -13.02
N ASP A 9 -1.13 6.35 -13.07
CA ASP A 9 -2.59 6.36 -13.17
C ASP A 9 -3.17 5.25 -12.29
N ALA A 10 -3.68 5.67 -11.14
CA ALA A 10 -4.62 4.87 -10.39
C ALA A 10 -5.76 5.83 -10.08
N THR A 11 -6.59 6.01 -11.10
CA THR A 11 -7.97 6.45 -10.97
C THR A 11 -8.73 5.40 -10.14
N ALA A 12 -8.50 5.41 -8.83
CA ALA A 12 -9.35 4.70 -7.88
C ALA A 12 -10.49 5.64 -7.51
N GLU A 13 -11.64 5.42 -8.15
CA GLU A 13 -12.92 6.05 -7.81
C GLU A 13 -13.19 5.90 -6.30
N PRO A 14 -13.75 6.93 -5.64
CA PRO A 14 -13.87 6.97 -4.19
C PRO A 14 -15.03 6.07 -3.74
N GLY A 15 -14.69 4.91 -3.18
CA GLY A 15 -15.63 4.13 -2.38
C GLY A 15 -15.89 4.84 -1.06
N GLU A 16 -17.14 5.24 -0.86
CA GLU A 16 -17.67 5.94 0.31
C GLU A 16 -17.30 5.23 1.63
N GLY A 17 -17.06 6.06 2.64
CA GLY A 17 -16.34 5.71 3.86
C GLY A 17 -16.87 4.49 4.61
N ALA A 18 -15.92 3.76 5.17
CA ALA A 18 -16.17 2.94 6.33
C ALA A 18 -15.26 3.44 7.43
N GLU A 19 -15.88 3.92 8.49
CA GLU A 19 -15.30 4.14 9.81
C GLU A 19 -14.44 2.91 10.15
N ARG A 20 -13.11 3.02 10.01
CA ARG A 20 -12.20 1.93 10.30
C ARG A 20 -11.23 2.33 11.41
N SER A 21 -11.62 1.97 12.61
CA SER A 21 -10.73 1.74 13.75
C SER A 21 -11.35 0.59 14.55
N PRO A 22 -10.61 -0.26 15.28
CA PRO A 22 -9.24 -0.77 15.09
C PRO A 22 -9.26 -2.31 14.85
N PRO A 23 -8.21 -2.94 14.28
CA PRO A 23 -7.88 -4.27 14.79
C PRO A 23 -6.37 -4.48 15.00
N GLY A 24 -5.98 -4.38 16.29
CA GLY A 24 -4.79 -5.03 16.85
C GLY A 24 -3.46 -4.28 16.77
N GLU A 25 -3.18 -3.39 17.73
CA GLU A 25 -1.85 -2.81 18.11
C GLU A 25 -0.92 -2.24 17.02
N GLY A 26 -1.28 -2.31 15.75
CA GLY A 26 -0.51 -1.85 14.58
C GLY A 26 -1.01 -0.52 14.04
N VAL A 27 -0.15 0.15 13.27
CA VAL A 27 -0.46 1.44 12.69
C VAL A 27 -1.14 1.28 11.34
N ASP A 28 -2.22 2.01 11.09
CA ASP A 28 -2.99 1.90 9.85
C ASP A 28 -2.17 2.22 8.60
N LEU A 29 -2.39 1.45 7.53
CA LEU A 29 -1.76 1.64 6.23
C LEU A 29 -2.02 3.03 5.63
N GLU A 30 -3.22 3.57 5.87
CA GLU A 30 -3.69 4.87 5.35
C GLU A 30 -2.87 6.05 5.88
N GLU A 31 -2.11 5.83 6.95
CA GLU A 31 -1.22 6.83 7.50
C GLU A 31 0.11 6.95 6.72
N VAL A 32 0.45 5.96 5.89
CA VAL A 32 1.56 6.07 4.96
C VAL A 32 1.14 7.03 3.87
N LYS A 33 1.84 8.17 3.75
CA LYS A 33 1.55 9.20 2.74
C LYS A 33 1.44 8.57 1.36
N GLY A 34 0.26 8.65 0.74
CA GLY A 34 -0.01 8.11 -0.60
C GLY A 34 -0.70 6.74 -0.62
N ILE A 35 -0.97 6.15 0.56
CA ILE A 35 -1.91 5.04 0.71
C ILE A 35 -3.26 5.63 1.09
N GLY A 36 -4.22 5.54 0.18
CA GLY A 36 -5.63 5.81 0.49
C GLY A 36 -6.36 4.51 0.87
N PRO A 37 -7.64 4.60 1.27
CA PRO A 37 -8.45 3.44 1.64
C PRO A 37 -8.48 2.36 0.54
N ALA A 38 -8.57 2.76 -0.74
CA ALA A 38 -8.52 1.82 -1.86
C ALA A 38 -7.20 1.04 -1.98
N TYR A 39 -6.07 1.69 -1.65
CA TYR A 39 -4.77 1.01 -1.64
C TYR A 39 -4.62 0.14 -0.40
N ALA A 40 -5.06 0.64 0.75
CA ALA A 40 -5.06 -0.12 2.00
C ALA A 40 -5.88 -1.40 1.87
N ASP A 41 -7.01 -1.36 1.17
CA ASP A 41 -7.86 -2.54 0.94
C ASP A 41 -7.17 -3.61 0.11
N ARG A 42 -6.56 -3.24 -1.01
CA ARG A 42 -5.77 -4.18 -1.83
C ARG A 42 -4.58 -4.78 -1.06
N LEU A 43 -3.96 -3.99 -0.20
CA LEU A 43 -2.88 -4.44 0.67
C LEU A 43 -3.39 -5.44 1.73
N ARG A 44 -4.53 -5.14 2.35
CA ARG A 44 -5.22 -6.05 3.29
C ARG A 44 -5.62 -7.36 2.60
N ASP A 45 -6.13 -7.29 1.38
CA ASP A 45 -6.46 -8.47 0.56
C ASP A 45 -5.21 -9.32 0.24
N ALA A 46 -4.03 -8.69 0.14
CA ALA A 46 -2.74 -9.35 -0.02
C ALA A 46 -2.11 -9.86 1.29
N GLY A 47 -2.81 -9.71 2.43
CA GLY A 47 -2.37 -10.13 3.76
C GLY A 47 -1.55 -9.09 4.53
N ILE A 48 -1.55 -7.83 4.08
CA ILE A 48 -0.87 -6.72 4.76
C ILE A 48 -1.91 -5.90 5.53
N GLU A 49 -1.94 -6.07 6.84
CA GLU A 49 -2.98 -5.45 7.69
C GLU A 49 -2.55 -4.08 8.23
N ASP A 50 -1.25 -3.86 8.42
CA ASP A 50 -0.68 -2.66 9.05
C ASP A 50 0.64 -2.21 8.42
N VAL A 51 1.14 -1.05 8.85
CA VAL A 51 2.39 -0.45 8.35
C VAL A 51 3.62 -1.27 8.70
N ALA A 52 3.62 -2.01 9.80
CA ALA A 52 4.75 -2.86 10.17
C ALA A 52 4.86 -4.07 9.22
N ALA A 53 3.71 -4.70 8.92
CA ALA A 53 3.59 -5.75 7.92
C ALA A 53 4.00 -5.25 6.53
N LEU A 54 3.58 -4.03 6.16
CA LEU A 54 4.02 -3.41 4.91
C LEU A 54 5.54 -3.19 4.89
N ALA A 55 6.10 -2.63 5.96
CA ALA A 55 7.54 -2.36 6.07
C ALA A 55 8.39 -3.64 6.02
N ALA A 56 7.84 -4.77 6.48
CA ALA A 56 8.48 -6.08 6.44
C ALA A 56 8.22 -6.88 5.15
N ALA A 57 7.27 -6.44 4.32
CA ALA A 57 6.92 -7.12 3.08
C ALA A 57 7.96 -6.88 1.98
N ASP A 58 7.99 -7.82 1.02
CA ASP A 58 8.75 -7.69 -0.21
C ASP A 58 7.86 -7.09 -1.31
N ALA A 59 8.39 -6.10 -2.03
CA ALA A 59 7.64 -5.39 -3.07
C ALA A 59 7.28 -6.29 -4.25
N ALA A 60 8.16 -7.21 -4.64
CA ALA A 60 7.94 -8.13 -5.75
C ALA A 60 6.87 -9.16 -5.37
N ASP A 61 6.98 -9.77 -4.20
CA ASP A 61 5.97 -10.74 -3.74
C ASP A 61 4.60 -10.08 -3.51
N LEU A 62 4.59 -8.83 -3.05
CA LEU A 62 3.37 -8.08 -2.81
C LEU A 62 2.74 -7.59 -4.13
N ALA A 63 3.54 -7.31 -5.16
CA ALA A 63 3.05 -6.96 -6.50
C ALA A 63 2.23 -8.10 -7.10
N GLU A 64 2.72 -9.33 -6.99
CA GLU A 64 2.01 -10.52 -7.47
C GLU A 64 0.69 -10.76 -6.73
N ARG A 65 0.63 -10.44 -5.43
CA ARG A 65 -0.54 -10.68 -4.58
C ARG A 65 -1.59 -9.57 -4.63
N SER A 66 -1.15 -8.31 -4.79
CA SER A 66 -2.02 -7.13 -4.75
C SER A 66 -2.36 -6.55 -6.13
N ASP A 67 -1.83 -7.14 -7.21
CA ASP A 67 -1.93 -6.64 -8.58
C ASP A 67 -1.51 -5.16 -8.68
N MET A 68 -0.52 -4.78 -7.87
CA MET A 68 0.08 -3.45 -7.86
C MET A 68 1.45 -3.48 -8.53
N GLY A 69 1.82 -2.37 -9.17
CA GLY A 69 3.19 -2.23 -9.70
C GLY A 69 4.24 -2.28 -8.59
N GLU A 70 5.24 -3.14 -8.75
CA GLU A 70 6.38 -3.32 -7.83
C GLU A 70 7.04 -1.98 -7.47
N GLY A 71 7.39 -1.15 -8.46
CA GLY A 71 8.03 0.15 -8.21
C GLY A 71 7.18 1.17 -7.45
N ARG A 72 5.86 0.94 -7.32
CA ARG A 72 5.01 1.71 -6.40
C ARG A 72 5.04 1.12 -5.00
N LEU A 73 4.97 -0.20 -4.87
CA LEU A 73 5.06 -0.89 -3.60
C LEU A 73 6.39 -0.63 -2.91
N GLU A 74 7.51 -0.64 -3.62
CA GLU A 74 8.83 -0.26 -3.08
C GLU A 74 8.77 1.10 -2.37
N LYS A 75 8.18 2.11 -3.04
CA LYS A 75 8.02 3.46 -2.47
C LYS A 75 7.08 3.51 -1.28
N LEU A 76 6.09 2.61 -1.21
CA LEU A 76 5.19 2.50 -0.07
C LEU A 76 5.88 1.85 1.11
N ILE A 77 6.65 0.79 0.87
CA ILE A 77 7.46 0.07 1.86
C ILE A 77 8.54 0.99 2.44
N ASP A 78 9.24 1.75 1.61
CA ASP A 78 10.26 2.71 2.07
C ASP A 78 9.67 3.79 2.97
N ARG A 79 8.47 4.29 2.63
CA ARG A 79 7.74 5.24 3.46
C ARG A 79 7.25 4.62 4.76
N ALA A 80 6.81 3.36 4.72
CA ALA A 80 6.41 2.62 5.91
C ALA A 80 7.59 2.43 6.88
N LYS A 81 8.79 2.14 6.37
CA LYS A 81 10.03 2.02 7.16
C LYS A 81 10.52 3.35 7.76
N SER A 82 10.21 4.47 7.10
CA SER A 82 10.70 5.80 7.47
C SER A 82 9.70 6.63 8.27
N ARG A 83 8.64 5.99 8.78
CA ARG A 83 7.54 6.62 9.49
C ARG A 83 7.82 6.78 10.99
#